data_AF-A0A2H6NCW5-F1
#
_entry.id   AF-A0A2H6NCW5-F1
#
_cell.length_a   1.000
_cell.length_b   1.000
_cell.length_c   1.000
_cell.angle_alpha   90.00
_cell.angle_beta   90.00
_cell.angle_gamma   90.00
#
_symmetry.space_group_name_H-M   'P 1'
#
loop_
_entity.id
_entity.type
_entity.pdbx_description
1 polymer ?
#
loop_
_entity_poly.entity_id
_entity_poly.type
_entity_poly.pdbx_seq_one_letter_code
_entity_poly.pdbx_strand_id
1 'polypeptide(L)'
;DPDFTKQQDIDQLRDIKECLWFMLEVLMTKNENNSHAFMKKMTESIKLTQDAQSPDEPKANEKLYTVCDVALCVINSKSALCNAECPKDPVLPTKFFAQPEKDFCNDRNYISEELRVLLLTGKPKPAGVL
;
A
#
# COMPACT_ATOMS: atom_id res chain seq x y z
N ASP A 1 10.49 2.60 9.32
CA ASP A 1 10.19 3.55 10.39
C ASP A 1 10.28 2.82 11.73
N PRO A 2 11.12 3.25 12.69
CA PRO A 2 11.20 2.62 14.01
C PRO A 2 9.89 2.69 14.80
N ASP A 3 9.03 3.68 14.52
CA ASP A 3 7.77 3.87 15.24
C ASP A 3 6.67 2.89 14.76
N PHE A 4 6.84 2.31 13.55
CA PHE A 4 5.94 1.27 13.04
C PHE A 4 6.23 -0.10 13.66
N THR A 5 5.69 -0.29 14.86
CA THR A 5 5.88 -1.48 15.70
C THR A 5 4.70 -2.43 15.68
N LYS A 6 3.48 -1.94 15.41
CA LYS A 6 2.22 -2.71 15.44
C LYS A 6 1.45 -2.54 14.13
N GLN A 7 1.27 -3.62 13.37
CA GLN A 7 0.70 -3.54 12.01
C GLN A 7 -0.78 -3.17 11.95
N GLN A 8 -1.51 -3.27 13.07
CA GLN A 8 -2.96 -2.95 13.17
C GLN A 8 -3.24 -1.74 14.05
N ASP A 9 -2.21 -1.03 14.51
CA ASP A 9 -2.37 0.13 15.38
C ASP A 9 -2.79 1.35 14.54
N ILE A 10 -3.97 1.89 14.81
CA ILE A 10 -4.59 2.93 13.97
C ILE A 10 -3.78 4.23 13.96
N ASP A 11 -3.13 4.58 15.06
CA ASP A 11 -2.38 5.83 15.15
C ASP A 11 -1.10 5.73 14.32
N GLN A 12 -0.38 4.60 14.40
CA GLN A 12 0.78 4.35 13.53
C GLN A 12 0.40 4.27 12.05
N LEU A 13 -0.73 3.65 11.72
CA LEU A 13 -1.22 3.58 10.35
C LEU A 13 -1.63 4.96 9.80
N ARG A 14 -2.13 5.86 10.67
CA ARG A 14 -2.39 7.26 10.30
C ARG A 14 -1.10 8.01 10.00
N ASP A 15 -0.08 7.87 10.83
CA ASP A 15 1.21 8.52 10.59
C ASP A 15 1.81 8.05 9.25
N ILE A 16 1.80 6.74 8.99
CA ILE A 16 2.22 6.16 7.71
C ILE A 16 1.39 6.72 6.55
N LYS A 17 0.07 6.78 6.70
CA LYS A 17 -0.84 7.31 5.70
C LYS A 17 -0.51 8.77 5.38
N GLU A 18 -0.27 9.61 6.38
CA GLU A 18 0.07 11.03 6.19
C GLU A 18 1.43 11.18 5.49
N CYS A 19 2.44 10.39 5.85
CA CYS A 19 3.73 10.38 5.15
C CYS A 19 3.59 9.96 3.68
N LEU A 20 2.82 8.90 3.41
CA LEU A 20 2.57 8.42 2.05
C LEU A 20 1.74 9.44 1.26
N TRP A 21 0.70 10.00 1.86
CA TRP A 21 -0.14 11.03 1.26
C TRP A 21 0.69 12.25 0.89
N PHE A 22 1.57 12.72 1.76
CA PHE A 22 2.45 13.86 1.47
C PHE A 22 3.30 13.64 0.20
N MET A 23 3.91 12.45 0.05
CA MET A 23 4.70 12.12 -1.13
C MET A 23 3.83 11.93 -2.38
N LEU A 24 2.73 11.18 -2.25
CA LEU A 24 1.80 10.90 -3.34
C LEU A 24 1.04 12.15 -3.79
N GLU A 25 0.93 13.15 -2.91
CA GLU A 25 0.23 14.40 -3.22
C GLU A 25 0.88 15.06 -4.44
N VAL A 26 2.20 15.17 -4.38
CA VAL A 26 3.05 15.71 -5.45
C VAL A 26 3.12 14.76 -6.65
N LEU A 27 3.39 13.47 -6.41
CA LEU A 27 3.61 12.50 -7.49
C LEU A 27 2.36 12.24 -8.35
N MET A 28 1.17 12.40 -7.79
CA MET A 28 -0.11 12.18 -8.46
C MET A 28 -0.88 13.50 -8.70
N THR A 29 -0.18 14.63 -8.78
CA THR A 29 -0.80 15.92 -9.14
C THR A 29 -1.30 15.93 -10.58
N LYS A 30 -0.58 15.27 -11.50
CA LYS A 30 -0.94 15.17 -12.92
C LYS A 30 -0.90 13.72 -13.38
N ASN A 31 -1.96 13.30 -14.08
CA ASN A 31 -2.02 11.99 -14.72
C ASN A 31 -1.45 12.03 -16.15
N GLU A 32 -0.15 12.27 -16.28
CA GLU A 32 0.55 12.18 -17.56
C GLU A 32 0.98 10.74 -17.82
N ASN A 33 0.75 10.22 -19.05
CA ASN A 33 1.14 8.87 -19.46
C ASN A 33 0.63 7.73 -18.54
N ASN A 34 -0.57 7.87 -18.00
CA ASN A 34 -1.16 6.92 -17.05
C ASN A 34 -0.33 6.74 -15.76
N SER A 35 0.37 7.79 -15.31
CA SER A 35 1.19 7.77 -14.09
C SER A 35 0.41 7.29 -12.86
N HIS A 36 -0.89 7.59 -12.74
CA HIS A 36 -1.68 7.13 -11.60
C HIS A 36 -1.88 5.62 -11.60
N ALA A 37 -2.11 5.02 -12.78
CA ALA A 37 -2.21 3.57 -12.94
C ALA A 37 -0.85 2.91 -12.69
N PHE A 38 0.24 3.54 -13.13
CA PHE A 38 1.60 3.07 -12.84
C PHE A 38 1.92 3.07 -11.34
N MET A 39 1.55 4.11 -10.60
CA MET A 39 1.74 4.15 -9.13
C MET A 39 0.97 3.03 -8.42
N LYS A 40 -0.27 2.75 -8.85
CA LYS A 40 -1.06 1.63 -8.35
C LYS A 40 -0.37 0.30 -8.65
N LYS A 41 -0.01 0.07 -9.92
CA LYS A 41 0.66 -1.16 -10.38
C LYS A 41 1.99 -1.39 -9.67
N MET A 42 2.79 -0.34 -9.44
CA MET A 42 4.03 -0.42 -8.66
C MET A 42 3.77 -0.90 -7.23
N THR A 43 2.76 -0.33 -6.57
CA THR A 43 2.40 -0.71 -5.20
C THR A 43 1.89 -2.16 -5.14
N GLU A 44 1.08 -2.58 -6.12
CA GLU A 44 0.61 -3.97 -6.25
C GLU A 44 1.78 -4.94 -6.54
N SER A 45 2.72 -4.55 -7.41
CA SER A 45 3.90 -5.35 -7.71
C SER A 45 4.80 -5.54 -6.48
N ILE A 46 4.91 -4.55 -5.60
CA ILE A 46 5.68 -4.70 -4.35
C ILE A 46 5.05 -5.77 -3.44
N LYS A 47 3.71 -5.90 -3.42
CA LYS A 47 3.06 -6.98 -2.65
C LYS A 47 3.40 -8.39 -3.14
N LEU A 48 3.86 -8.51 -4.38
CA LEU A 48 4.34 -9.77 -4.98
C LEU A 48 5.84 -10.00 -4.75
N THR A 49 6.46 -9.26 -3.84
CA THR A 49 7.89 -9.39 -3.47
C THR A 49 8.04 -9.60 -1.97
N GLN A 50 9.24 -9.95 -1.52
CA GLN A 50 9.59 -9.97 -0.10
C GLN A 50 10.49 -8.78 0.26
N ASP A 51 10.53 -8.41 1.54
CA ASP A 51 11.49 -7.41 2.04
C ASP A 51 12.91 -7.94 1.85
N ALA A 52 13.74 -7.25 1.05
CA ALA A 52 15.08 -7.75 0.72
C ALA A 52 16.07 -7.72 1.91
N GLN A 53 15.80 -6.93 2.95
CA GLN A 53 16.65 -6.87 4.14
C GLN A 53 16.36 -8.03 5.10
N SER A 54 15.15 -8.57 5.07
CA SER A 54 14.72 -9.69 5.92
C SER A 54 13.65 -10.54 5.21
N PRO A 55 14.01 -11.22 4.11
CA PRO A 55 13.03 -11.92 3.26
C PRO A 55 12.37 -13.09 3.98
N ASP A 56 13.10 -13.77 4.86
CA ASP A 56 12.64 -14.94 5.62
C ASP A 56 11.83 -14.56 6.88
N GLU A 57 11.74 -13.27 7.23
CA GLU A 57 11.04 -12.80 8.43
C GLU A 57 9.57 -12.47 8.11
N PRO A 58 8.58 -13.27 8.56
CA PRO A 58 7.19 -13.05 8.19
C PRO A 58 6.67 -11.69 8.65
N LYS A 59 7.10 -11.23 9.83
CA LYS A 59 6.69 -9.93 10.38
C LYS A 59 7.22 -8.74 9.57
N ALA A 60 8.42 -8.85 8.99
CA ALA A 60 8.98 -7.80 8.14
C ALA A 60 8.16 -7.67 6.85
N ASN A 61 7.86 -8.81 6.23
CA ASN A 61 7.00 -8.88 5.04
C ASN A 61 5.57 -8.40 5.31
N GLU A 62 4.96 -8.79 6.43
CA GLU A 62 3.65 -8.28 6.83
C GLU A 62 3.65 -6.75 6.95
N LYS A 63 4.69 -6.16 7.53
CA LYS A 63 4.83 -4.68 7.59
C LYS A 63 4.91 -4.07 6.18
N LEU A 64 5.71 -4.65 5.29
CA LEU A 64 5.80 -4.22 3.89
C LEU A 64 4.42 -4.23 3.22
N TYR A 65 3.67 -5.32 3.37
CA TYR A 65 2.35 -5.47 2.75
C TYR A 65 1.29 -4.56 3.38
N THR A 66 1.32 -4.37 4.70
CA THR A 66 0.46 -3.39 5.38
C THR A 66 0.69 -1.98 4.85
N VAL A 67 1.94 -1.56 4.68
CA VAL A 67 2.27 -0.24 4.11
C VAL A 67 1.76 -0.12 2.67
N CYS A 68 1.88 -1.18 1.87
CA CYS A 68 1.32 -1.21 0.51
C CYS A 68 -0.20 -1.04 0.52
N ASP A 69 -0.93 -1.70 1.44
CA ASP A 69 -2.37 -1.53 1.55
C ASP A 69 -2.78 -0.10 1.94
N VAL A 70 -2.03 0.54 2.84
CA VAL A 70 -2.25 1.96 3.19
C VAL A 70 -1.97 2.85 1.97
N ALA A 71 -0.89 2.63 1.24
CA ALA A 71 -0.58 3.36 0.01
C ALA A 71 -1.69 3.19 -1.04
N LEU A 72 -2.21 1.97 -1.23
CA LEU A 72 -3.33 1.72 -2.13
C LEU A 72 -4.60 2.45 -1.68
N CYS A 73 -4.86 2.61 -0.38
CA CYS A 73 -5.96 3.45 0.09
C CYS A 73 -5.80 4.90 -0.34
N VAL A 74 -4.60 5.47 -0.21
CA VAL A 74 -4.29 6.84 -0.63
C VAL A 74 -4.42 6.99 -2.16
N ILE A 75 -3.83 6.08 -2.94
CA ILE A 75 -3.89 6.10 -4.41
C ILE A 75 -5.33 6.01 -4.92
N ASN A 76 -6.10 5.04 -4.41
CA ASN A 76 -7.48 4.81 -4.86
C ASN A 76 -8.43 5.95 -4.44
N SER A 77 -8.19 6.59 -3.31
CA SER A 77 -8.98 7.75 -2.88
C SER A 77 -8.68 9.02 -3.68
N LYS A 78 -7.45 9.14 -4.21
CA LYS A 78 -7.02 10.33 -4.94
C LYS A 78 -7.49 10.38 -6.39
N SER A 79 -7.59 9.23 -7.07
CA SER A 79 -7.89 9.24 -8.52
C SER A 79 -8.49 7.94 -9.03
N ALA A 80 -9.70 8.00 -9.60
CA ALA A 80 -10.30 6.87 -10.31
C ALA A 80 -9.49 6.39 -11.53
N LEU A 81 -8.65 7.25 -12.12
CA LEU A 81 -7.78 6.92 -13.26
C LEU A 81 -6.69 5.90 -12.93
N CYS A 82 -6.44 5.60 -11.64
CA CYS A 82 -5.48 4.57 -11.25
C CYS A 82 -5.93 3.15 -11.64
N ASN A 83 -7.21 2.98 -12.01
CA ASN A 83 -7.77 1.70 -12.49
C ASN A 83 -7.65 1.51 -14.00
N ALA A 84 -7.06 2.48 -14.73
CA ALA A 84 -6.76 2.33 -16.14
C ALA A 84 -5.65 1.29 -16.37
N GLU A 85 -5.54 0.82 -17.60
CA GLU A 85 -4.48 -0.11 -17.98
C GLU A 85 -3.10 0.59 -17.92
N CYS A 86 -2.16 -0.03 -17.22
CA CYS A 86 -0.80 0.46 -17.12
C CYS A 86 0.01 -0.05 -18.33
N PRO A 87 0.66 0.84 -19.11
CA PRO A 87 1.31 0.45 -20.35
C PRO A 87 2.63 -0.34 -20.14
N LYS A 88 3.19 -0.35 -18.93
CA LYS A 88 4.46 -1.01 -18.61
C LYS A 88 4.45 -1.61 -17.21
N ASP A 89 5.13 -2.73 -17.06
CA ASP A 89 5.39 -3.31 -15.74
C ASP A 89 6.50 -2.51 -15.00
N PRO A 90 6.30 -2.23 -13.71
CA PRO A 90 7.27 -1.54 -12.88
C PRO A 90 8.50 -2.42 -12.63
N VAL A 91 9.70 -1.85 -12.78
CA VAL A 91 10.95 -2.51 -12.39
C VAL A 91 11.26 -2.13 -10.95
N LEU A 92 11.14 -3.09 -10.04
CA LEU A 92 11.40 -2.89 -8.62
C LEU A 92 12.89 -3.02 -8.29
N PRO A 93 13.47 -2.12 -7.48
CA PRO A 93 14.87 -2.23 -7.10
C PRO A 93 15.14 -3.46 -6.22
N THR A 94 15.99 -4.36 -6.69
CA THR A 94 16.28 -5.65 -6.04
C THR A 94 16.97 -5.55 -4.68
N LYS A 95 17.55 -4.38 -4.35
CA LYS A 95 18.12 -4.10 -3.03
C LYS A 95 17.07 -3.88 -1.94
N PHE A 96 15.83 -3.57 -2.33
CA PHE A 96 14.71 -3.33 -1.41
C PHE A 96 13.65 -4.43 -1.51
N PHE A 97 13.49 -5.03 -2.70
CA PHE A 97 12.45 -6.02 -2.98
C PHE A 97 13.08 -7.30 -3.51
N ALA A 98 13.03 -8.36 -2.72
CA ALA A 98 13.51 -9.68 -3.11
C ALA A 98 12.46 -10.39 -3.97
N GLN A 99 12.91 -11.07 -5.03
CA GLN A 99 12.02 -11.96 -5.77
C GLN A 99 11.66 -13.14 -4.88
N PRO A 100 10.36 -13.48 -4.75
CA PRO A 100 9.95 -14.60 -3.96
C PRO A 100 10.23 -15.92 -4.69
N GLU A 101 10.08 -17.04 -3.98
CA GLU A 101 10.14 -18.37 -4.59
C GLU A 101 9.03 -18.56 -5.64
N LYS A 102 9.20 -19.57 -6.51
CA LYS A 102 8.19 -19.89 -7.54
C LYS A 102 6.82 -20.13 -6.89
N ASP A 103 5.78 -19.65 -7.55
CA ASP A 103 4.37 -19.77 -7.15
C ASP A 103 3.92 -18.89 -5.96
N PHE A 104 4.74 -17.93 -5.52
CA PHE A 104 4.30 -16.93 -4.56
C PHE A 104 3.18 -16.04 -5.13
N CYS A 105 2.06 -16.00 -4.41
CA CYS A 105 0.93 -15.11 -4.69
C CYS A 105 0.51 -14.43 -3.40
N ASN A 106 0.27 -13.12 -3.47
CA ASN A 106 -0.19 -12.34 -2.33
C ASN A 106 -1.34 -11.40 -2.73
N ASP A 107 -2.56 -11.93 -2.62
CA ASP A 107 -3.82 -11.20 -2.83
C ASP A 107 -4.48 -10.75 -1.51
N ARG A 108 -3.85 -11.07 -0.37
CA ARG A 108 -4.39 -10.80 0.96
C ARG A 108 -4.40 -9.30 1.28
N ASN A 109 -5.45 -8.85 1.98
CA ASN A 109 -5.45 -7.56 2.66
C ASN A 109 -4.90 -7.73 4.09
N TYR A 110 -3.89 -6.93 4.42
CA TYR A 110 -3.18 -6.86 5.70
C TYR A 110 -3.68 -5.72 6.59
N ILE A 111 -4.57 -4.86 6.10
CA ILE A 111 -5.38 -3.98 6.95
C ILE A 111 -6.82 -4.52 6.99
N SER A 112 -7.44 -4.47 8.17
CA SER A 112 -8.86 -4.80 8.30
C SER A 112 -9.72 -3.78 7.55
N GLU A 113 -10.93 -4.19 7.16
CA GLU A 113 -11.89 -3.29 6.51
C GLU A 113 -12.27 -2.11 7.42
N GLU A 114 -12.35 -2.34 8.73
CA GLU A 114 -12.61 -1.29 9.72
C GLU A 114 -11.49 -0.23 9.73
N LEU A 115 -10.23 -0.67 9.76
CA LEU A 115 -9.08 0.25 9.71
C LEU A 115 -9.03 0.99 8.38
N ARG A 116 -9.33 0.32 7.25
CA ARG A 116 -9.44 0.95 5.94
C ARG A 116 -10.47 2.09 5.94
N VAL A 117 -11.68 1.84 6.47
CA VAL A 117 -12.73 2.86 6.58
C VAL A 117 -12.30 4.02 7.48
N LEU A 118 -11.66 3.73 8.62
CA LEU A 118 -11.13 4.73 9.55
C LEU A 118 -10.05 5.59 8.90
N LEU A 119 -9.14 4.99 8.13
CA LEU A 119 -8.08 5.71 7.41
C LEU A 119 -8.66 6.63 6.33
N LEU A 120 -9.71 6.22 5.63
CA LEU A 120 -10.31 7.02 4.56
C LEU A 120 -11.20 8.14 5.09
N THR A 121 -12.00 7.88 6.12
CA THR A 121 -13.07 8.80 6.57
C THR A 121 -12.74 9.55 7.86
N GLY A 122 -11.73 9.10 8.60
CA GLY A 122 -11.43 9.56 9.96
C GLY A 122 -12.47 9.13 11.00
N LYS A 123 -13.56 8.45 10.60
CA LYS A 123 -14.68 8.05 11.47
C LYS A 123 -14.85 6.53 11.49
N PRO A 124 -15.21 5.93 12.64
CA PRO A 124 -15.59 4.52 12.67
C PRO A 124 -16.86 4.30 11.85
N LYS A 125 -17.00 3.11 11.26
CA LYS A 125 -18.18 2.72 10.49
C LYS A 125 -19.43 2.90 11.38
N PRO A 126 -20.50 3.56 10.92
CA PRO A 126 -21.70 3.69 11.74
C PRO A 126 -22.20 2.29 12.07
N ALA A 127 -22.34 1.99 13.37
CA ALA A 127 -22.98 0.77 13.83
C ALA A 127 -24.37 0.73 13.18
N GLY A 128 -24.62 -0.30 12.36
CA GLY A 128 -25.88 -0.44 11.66
C GLY A 128 -27.01 -0.38 12.69
N VAL A 129 -27.89 0.61 12.56
CA VAL A 129 -29.12 0.66 13.31
C VAL A 129 -29.95 -0.52 12.80
N LEU A 130 -30.09 -1.55 13.64
CA LEU A 130 -31.00 -2.68 13.45
C LEU A 130 -32.45 -2.22 13.49
#